data_AF-A0A7S1Q7H0-F1
#
_entry.id   AF-A0A7S1Q7H0-F1
#
_cell.length_a   1.000
_cell.length_b   1.000
_cell.length_c   1.000
_cell.angle_alpha   90.00
_cell.angle_beta   90.00
_cell.angle_gamma   90.00
#
_symmetry.space_group_name_H-M   'P 1'
#
loop_
_entity.id
_entity.type
_entity.pdbx_description
1 polymer ?
#
loop_
_entity_poly.entity_id
_entity_poly.type
_entity_poly.pdbx_seq_one_letter_code
_entity_poly.pdbx_strand_id
1 'polypeptide(L)'
;AASVEAARALGILRSETAVQLAACGRALRRAREEAEGQARKRAAAQAGETAVQDEVKLGDHLQVVGDPEEVVQCCRAAGMDFAGSEYEWPASAGKYMKVLAVDPMDGSIECRVPGVGDVWLAHAALARVPAEVPLRSMCDVLVGSTLRVLRDTVAVLEACYNADLGSIEDESSWHAAAGKAVEVIGKDPKDRTVECHVPDVGDVWFALAALRA
;
A
#
# COMPACT_ATOMS: atom_id res chain seq x y z
N ALA A 1 -40.02 17.37 64.38
CA ALA A 1 -40.34 17.47 62.94
C ALA A 1 -39.21 18.15 62.16
N ALA A 2 -38.88 19.42 62.43
CA ALA A 2 -37.87 20.18 61.67
C ALA A 2 -36.47 19.52 61.57
N SER A 3 -35.97 18.89 62.63
CA SER A 3 -34.65 18.20 62.61
C SER A 3 -34.61 16.96 61.70
N VAL A 4 -35.76 16.28 61.52
CA VAL A 4 -35.84 15.07 60.67
C VAL A 4 -35.92 15.47 59.19
N GLU A 5 -36.57 16.59 58.91
CA GLU A 5 -36.72 17.16 57.57
C GLU A 5 -35.39 17.73 57.04
N ALA A 6 -34.64 18.43 57.91
CA ALA A 6 -33.28 18.90 57.59
C ALA A 6 -32.30 17.74 57.31
N ALA A 7 -32.37 16.64 58.07
CA ALA A 7 -31.54 15.46 57.85
C ALA A 7 -31.86 14.76 56.52
N ARG A 8 -33.14 14.70 56.11
CA ARG A 8 -33.57 14.16 54.82
C ARG A 8 -33.08 15.04 53.65
N ALA A 9 -33.20 16.37 53.76
CA ALA A 9 -32.71 17.30 52.75
C ALA A 9 -31.19 17.19 52.54
N LEU A 10 -30.41 17.07 53.63
CA LEU A 10 -28.96 16.84 53.58
C LEU A 10 -28.59 15.48 52.97
N GLY A 11 -29.38 14.43 53.23
CA GLY A 11 -29.20 13.12 52.61
C GLY A 11 -29.42 13.14 51.09
N ILE A 12 -30.45 13.85 50.62
CA ILE A 12 -30.76 14.02 49.19
C ILE A 12 -29.63 14.81 48.50
N LEU A 13 -29.20 15.93 49.06
CA LEU A 13 -28.09 16.74 48.52
C LEU A 13 -26.78 15.95 48.42
N ARG A 14 -26.48 15.08 49.40
CA ARG A 14 -25.31 14.17 49.34
C ARG A 14 -25.46 13.09 48.28
N SER A 15 -26.67 12.59 48.04
CA SER A 15 -26.93 11.59 47.00
C SER A 15 -26.82 12.18 45.58
N GLU A 16 -27.33 13.39 45.35
CA GLU A 16 -27.25 14.07 44.06
C GLU A 16 -25.82 14.46 43.71
N THR A 17 -25.07 14.99 44.67
CA THR A 17 -23.64 15.34 44.47
C THR A 17 -22.79 14.10 44.18
N ALA A 18 -23.07 12.96 44.81
CA ALA A 18 -22.39 11.69 44.50
C ALA A 18 -22.68 11.20 43.08
N VAL A 19 -23.92 11.32 42.59
CA VAL A 19 -24.30 10.94 41.22
C VAL A 19 -23.64 11.86 40.20
N GLN A 20 -23.61 13.18 40.45
CA GLN A 20 -22.95 14.16 39.57
C GLN A 20 -21.43 13.93 39.48
N LEU A 21 -20.76 13.66 40.61
CA LEU A 21 -19.33 13.34 40.62
C LEU A 21 -19.02 12.04 39.86
N ALA A 22 -19.86 11.01 40.03
CA ALA A 22 -19.70 9.76 39.30
C ALA A 22 -19.91 9.92 37.78
N ALA A 23 -20.86 10.76 37.36
CA ALA A 23 -21.08 11.09 35.96
C ALA A 23 -19.90 11.86 35.36
N CYS A 24 -19.39 12.87 36.06
CA CYS A 24 -18.21 13.63 35.66
C CYS A 24 -16.98 12.72 35.53
N GLY A 25 -16.75 11.80 36.47
CA GLY A 25 -15.66 10.83 36.40
C GLY A 25 -15.76 9.81 35.26
N ARG A 26 -16.96 9.50 34.77
CA ARG A 26 -17.14 8.68 33.55
C ARG A 26 -16.85 9.49 32.28
N ALA A 27 -17.30 10.74 32.21
CA ALA A 27 -17.03 11.62 31.09
C ALA A 27 -15.53 11.90 30.91
N LEU A 28 -14.81 12.18 31.99
CA LEU A 28 -13.35 12.39 31.96
C LEU A 28 -12.58 11.15 31.50
N ARG A 29 -13.03 9.94 31.88
CA ARG A 29 -12.40 8.69 31.41
C ARG A 29 -12.59 8.48 29.91
N ARG A 30 -13.80 8.69 29.40
CA ARG A 30 -14.07 8.61 27.94
C ARG A 30 -13.24 9.61 27.15
N ALA A 31 -13.21 10.88 27.59
CA ALA A 31 -12.42 11.91 26.93
C ALA A 31 -10.92 11.58 26.93
N ARG A 32 -10.40 10.99 28.02
CA ARG A 32 -9.02 10.52 28.10
C ARG A 32 -8.75 9.33 27.16
N GLU A 33 -9.63 8.35 27.12
CA GLU A 33 -9.52 7.20 26.20
C GLU A 33 -9.55 7.63 24.74
N GLU A 34 -10.43 8.58 24.38
CA GLU A 34 -10.50 9.18 23.04
C GLU A 34 -9.21 9.95 22.70
N ALA A 35 -8.70 10.76 23.63
CA ALA A 35 -7.46 11.52 23.44
C ALA A 35 -6.24 10.60 23.32
N GLU A 36 -6.13 9.55 24.15
CA GLU A 36 -5.07 8.54 24.06
C GLU A 36 -5.17 7.73 22.76
N GLY A 37 -6.39 7.41 22.30
CA GLY A 37 -6.63 6.78 21.00
C GLY A 37 -6.19 7.66 19.83
N GLN A 38 -6.52 8.95 19.85
CA GLN A 38 -6.07 9.92 18.84
C GLN A 38 -4.56 10.14 18.88
N ALA A 39 -3.96 10.22 20.07
CA ALA A 39 -2.52 10.37 20.23
C ALA A 39 -1.77 9.14 19.69
N ARG A 40 -2.27 7.93 19.94
CA ARG A 40 -1.70 6.69 19.36
C ARG A 40 -1.82 6.66 17.84
N LYS A 41 -2.97 7.08 17.28
CA LYS A 41 -3.13 7.20 15.82
C LYS A 41 -2.14 8.20 15.22
N ARG A 42 -1.96 9.36 15.85
CA ARG A 42 -0.98 10.37 15.42
C ARG A 42 0.47 9.90 15.55
N ALA A 43 0.81 9.23 16.65
CA ALA A 43 2.14 8.70 16.87
C ALA A 43 2.47 7.54 15.90
N ALA A 44 1.49 6.69 15.57
CA ALA A 44 1.65 5.66 14.55
C ALA A 44 1.81 6.27 13.15
N ALA A 45 1.04 7.31 12.82
CA ALA A 45 1.22 8.08 11.58
C ALA A 45 2.62 8.70 11.51
N GLN A 46 3.06 9.41 12.57
CA GLN A 46 4.40 10.01 12.65
C GLN A 46 5.54 8.98 12.63
N ALA A 47 5.38 7.83 13.30
CA ALA A 47 6.40 6.79 13.32
C ALA A 47 6.55 6.11 11.94
N GLY A 48 5.44 5.94 11.21
CA GLY A 48 5.46 5.54 9.81
C GLY A 48 6.12 6.60 8.90
N GLU A 49 5.90 7.87 9.20
CA GLU A 49 6.45 9.01 8.45
C GLU A 49 7.98 9.14 8.58
N THR A 50 8.55 8.82 9.75
CA THR A 50 10.01 8.92 9.98
C THR A 50 10.84 7.76 9.43
N ALA A 51 10.25 6.61 9.13
CA ALA A 51 10.99 5.45 8.60
C ALA A 51 10.98 5.35 7.06
N VAL A 52 10.16 6.18 6.39
CA VAL A 52 9.95 6.16 4.94
C VAL A 52 10.43 7.48 4.29
N GLN A 53 11.24 8.28 4.99
CA GLN A 53 12.03 9.35 4.36
C GLN A 53 13.36 8.86 3.77
N ASP A 54 13.51 7.55 3.56
CA ASP A 54 14.47 7.12 2.55
C ASP A 54 14.01 7.72 1.21
N GLU A 55 14.81 8.66 0.72
CA GLU A 55 14.61 9.49 -0.46
C GLU A 55 14.04 8.67 -1.64
N VAL A 56 12.77 8.91 -1.99
CA VAL A 56 12.16 8.36 -3.21
C VAL A 56 12.93 8.92 -4.40
N LYS A 57 13.46 8.04 -5.27
CA LYS A 57 14.27 8.43 -6.42
C LYS A 57 13.48 8.36 -7.70
N LEU A 58 13.90 9.18 -8.66
CA LEU A 58 13.39 9.10 -10.02
C LEU A 58 13.63 7.71 -10.60
N GLY A 59 12.59 7.12 -11.18
CA GLY A 59 12.62 5.77 -11.71
C GLY A 59 12.36 4.66 -10.68
N ASP A 60 12.18 4.98 -9.40
CA ASP A 60 11.74 3.99 -8.41
C ASP A 60 10.36 3.45 -8.76
N HIS A 61 10.12 2.19 -8.40
CA HIS A 61 8.82 1.54 -8.56
C HIS A 61 8.18 1.39 -7.19
N LEU A 62 7.01 2.00 -7.04
CA LEU A 62 6.26 2.05 -5.79
C LEU A 62 4.86 1.46 -6.01
N GLN A 63 4.16 1.15 -4.93
CA GLN A 63 2.75 0.74 -5.01
C GLN A 63 1.89 1.79 -4.34
N VAL A 64 0.82 2.18 -5.02
CA VAL A 64 -0.21 3.02 -4.41
C VAL A 64 -0.97 2.20 -3.38
N VAL A 65 -1.32 2.81 -2.25
CA VAL A 65 -2.14 2.19 -1.21
C VAL A 65 -3.37 1.50 -1.84
N GLY A 66 -3.69 0.30 -1.33
CA GLY A 66 -4.71 -0.58 -1.91
C GLY A 66 -6.14 -0.07 -1.74
N ASP A 67 -6.41 0.74 -0.73
CA ASP A 67 -7.73 1.31 -0.46
C ASP A 67 -7.91 2.66 -1.19
N PRO A 68 -8.85 2.76 -2.16
CA PRO A 68 -9.07 4.01 -2.89
C PRO A 68 -9.49 5.18 -2.01
N GLU A 69 -10.23 4.94 -0.92
CA GLU A 69 -10.61 6.04 -0.01
C GLU A 69 -9.41 6.56 0.76
N GLU A 70 -8.51 5.66 1.19
CA GLU A 70 -7.28 6.02 1.87
C GLU A 70 -6.36 6.85 0.96
N VAL A 71 -6.22 6.48 -0.32
CA VAL A 71 -5.45 7.27 -1.31
C VAL A 71 -5.97 8.70 -1.40
N VAL A 72 -7.29 8.89 -1.54
CA VAL A 72 -7.91 10.22 -1.61
C VAL A 72 -7.70 11.00 -0.32
N GLN A 73 -7.84 10.35 0.84
CA GLN A 73 -7.61 10.99 2.14
C GLN A 73 -6.15 11.44 2.30
N CYS A 74 -5.18 10.62 1.90
CA CYS A 74 -3.76 10.94 1.93
C CYS A 74 -3.45 12.16 1.04
N CYS A 75 -3.96 12.20 -0.20
CA CYS A 75 -3.75 13.32 -1.10
C CYS A 75 -4.38 14.62 -0.58
N ARG A 76 -5.63 14.57 -0.08
CA ARG A 76 -6.29 15.75 0.51
C ARG A 76 -5.59 16.23 1.78
N ALA A 77 -5.10 15.31 2.62
CA ALA A 77 -4.35 15.65 3.82
C ALA A 77 -3.02 16.35 3.50
N ALA A 78 -2.43 16.07 2.34
CA ALA A 78 -1.25 16.77 1.81
C ALA A 78 -1.60 18.14 1.18
N GLY A 79 -2.87 18.57 1.18
CA GLY A 79 -3.29 19.83 0.58
C GLY A 79 -3.38 19.79 -0.95
N MET A 80 -3.34 18.59 -1.55
CA MET A 80 -3.58 18.42 -2.97
C MET A 80 -5.08 18.54 -3.22
N ASP A 81 -5.47 19.56 -3.99
CA ASP A 81 -6.85 19.79 -4.42
C ASP A 81 -6.83 20.20 -5.89
N PHE A 82 -6.62 19.21 -6.76
CA PHE A 82 -6.58 19.41 -8.21
C PHE A 82 -7.97 19.16 -8.78
N ALA A 83 -8.53 20.18 -9.45
CA ALA A 83 -9.74 20.01 -10.23
C ALA A 83 -9.48 19.01 -11.37
N GLY A 84 -9.88 17.76 -11.17
CA GLY A 84 -9.64 16.65 -12.10
C GLY A 84 -9.26 15.35 -11.40
N SER A 85 -8.47 15.42 -10.31
CA SER A 85 -7.84 14.25 -9.68
C SER A 85 -8.79 13.31 -8.93
N GLU A 86 -10.09 13.64 -8.88
CA GLU A 86 -11.10 12.85 -8.18
C GLU A 86 -11.29 11.44 -8.78
N TYR A 87 -10.95 11.24 -10.05
CA TYR A 87 -11.04 9.94 -10.70
C TYR A 87 -9.71 9.19 -10.70
N GLU A 88 -8.59 9.86 -10.99
CA GLU A 88 -7.29 9.22 -11.12
C GLU A 88 -6.79 8.64 -9.80
N TRP A 89 -7.04 9.30 -8.66
CA TRP A 89 -6.60 8.82 -7.36
C TRP A 89 -7.23 7.47 -6.97
N PRO A 90 -8.58 7.32 -6.90
CA PRO A 90 -9.19 6.02 -6.68
C PRO A 90 -8.78 4.98 -7.72
N ALA A 91 -8.68 5.36 -9.00
CA ALA A 91 -8.31 4.46 -10.08
C ALA A 91 -6.85 3.98 -9.99
N SER A 92 -6.01 4.64 -9.20
CA SER A 92 -4.61 4.29 -8.97
C SER A 92 -4.42 3.31 -7.81
N ALA A 93 -5.42 3.11 -6.97
CA ALA A 93 -5.31 2.30 -5.75
C ALA A 93 -4.81 0.88 -6.03
N GLY A 94 -3.83 0.43 -5.24
CA GLY A 94 -3.21 -0.89 -5.33
C GLY A 94 -2.30 -1.11 -6.54
N LYS A 95 -2.20 -0.16 -7.48
CA LYS A 95 -1.38 -0.29 -8.68
C LYS A 95 0.08 -0.01 -8.40
N TYR A 96 0.93 -0.70 -9.15
CA TYR A 96 2.36 -0.43 -9.24
C TYR A 96 2.57 0.75 -10.19
N MET A 97 3.48 1.65 -9.83
CA MET A 97 3.74 2.86 -10.58
C MET A 97 5.23 3.19 -10.60
N LYS A 98 5.65 3.95 -11.61
CA LYS A 98 7.02 4.43 -11.77
C LYS A 98 7.09 5.91 -11.44
N VAL A 99 8.04 6.29 -10.58
CA VAL A 99 8.27 7.69 -10.19
C VAL A 99 8.89 8.46 -11.36
N LEU A 100 8.25 9.54 -11.78
CA LEU A 100 8.68 10.42 -12.86
C LEU A 100 9.29 11.73 -12.35
N ALA A 101 8.70 12.29 -11.29
CA ALA A 101 9.17 13.52 -10.66
C ALA A 101 8.80 13.54 -9.17
N VAL A 102 9.53 14.34 -8.39
CA VAL A 102 9.23 14.64 -6.98
C VAL A 102 9.22 16.17 -6.86
N ASP A 103 8.12 16.74 -6.37
CA ASP A 103 8.02 18.18 -6.14
C ASP A 103 8.84 18.55 -4.88
N PRO A 104 9.83 19.46 -5.00
CA PRO A 104 10.65 19.85 -3.86
C PRO A 104 9.91 20.72 -2.83
N MET A 105 8.74 21.28 -3.15
CA MET A 105 8.00 22.20 -2.28
C MET A 105 7.12 21.46 -1.28
N ASP A 106 6.43 20.40 -1.71
CA ASP A 106 5.46 19.66 -0.89
C ASP A 106 5.71 18.15 -0.82
N GLY A 107 6.73 17.64 -1.54
CA GLY A 107 7.06 16.21 -1.58
C GLY A 107 6.01 15.36 -2.29
N SER A 108 5.10 15.96 -3.06
CA SER A 108 4.21 15.22 -3.95
C SER A 108 5.02 14.55 -5.07
N ILE A 109 4.51 13.44 -5.59
CA ILE A 109 5.24 12.57 -6.50
C ILE A 109 4.43 12.39 -7.78
N GLU A 110 5.02 12.74 -8.91
CA GLU A 110 4.47 12.45 -10.23
C GLU A 110 4.81 11.03 -10.63
N CYS A 111 3.79 10.27 -10.99
CA CYS A 111 3.89 8.83 -11.15
C CYS A 111 3.23 8.39 -12.45
N ARG A 112 3.88 7.50 -13.21
CA ARG A 112 3.22 6.77 -14.31
C ARG A 112 2.48 5.58 -13.73
N VAL A 113 1.14 5.63 -13.73
CA VAL A 113 0.26 4.55 -13.27
C VAL A 113 -0.36 3.82 -14.47
N PRO A 114 -0.15 2.49 -14.62
CA PRO A 114 -0.71 1.71 -15.71
C PRO A 114 -2.24 1.83 -15.81
N GLY A 115 -2.71 2.16 -17.02
CA GLY A 115 -4.13 2.34 -17.33
C GLY A 115 -4.79 3.59 -16.74
N VAL A 116 -4.05 4.45 -16.02
CA VAL A 116 -4.54 5.75 -15.53
C VAL A 116 -3.82 6.90 -16.23
N GLY A 117 -2.49 6.82 -16.36
CA GLY A 117 -1.67 7.87 -16.96
C GLY A 117 -0.67 8.44 -15.96
N ASP A 118 -0.36 9.73 -16.10
CA ASP A 118 0.52 10.46 -15.18
C ASP A 118 -0.32 11.10 -14.07
N VAL A 119 0.00 10.78 -12.82
CA VAL A 119 -0.78 11.19 -11.66
C VAL A 119 0.16 11.72 -10.58
N TRP A 120 -0.19 12.87 -10.02
CA TRP A 120 0.44 13.39 -8.82
C TRP A 120 -0.21 12.77 -7.59
N LEU A 121 0.59 12.15 -6.73
CA LEU A 121 0.16 11.49 -5.50
C LEU A 121 0.93 12.04 -4.30
N ALA A 122 0.26 12.13 -3.15
CA ALA A 122 0.94 12.42 -1.90
C ALA A 122 1.86 11.26 -1.53
N HIS A 123 3.03 11.55 -0.96
CA HIS A 123 3.96 10.53 -0.47
C HIS A 123 3.28 9.52 0.47
N ALA A 124 2.35 9.98 1.32
CA ALA A 124 1.60 9.13 2.24
C ALA A 124 0.63 8.14 1.55
N ALA A 125 0.25 8.39 0.29
CA ALA A 125 -0.57 7.48 -0.51
C ALA A 125 0.24 6.33 -1.13
N LEU A 126 1.55 6.28 -0.87
CA LEU A 126 2.47 5.31 -1.44
C LEU A 126 2.93 4.33 -0.36
N ALA A 127 2.80 3.06 -0.65
CA ALA A 127 3.40 1.99 0.12
C ALA A 127 4.72 1.57 -0.53
N ARG A 128 5.77 1.45 0.29
CA ARG A 128 6.97 0.73 -0.13
C ARG A 128 6.62 -0.73 -0.33
N VAL A 129 6.72 -1.16 -1.58
CA VAL A 129 6.73 -2.58 -1.88
C VAL A 129 8.03 -3.12 -1.32
N PRO A 130 8.02 -4.22 -0.53
CA PRO A 130 9.26 -4.89 -0.20
C PRO A 130 9.96 -5.24 -1.51
N ALA A 131 11.21 -4.77 -1.66
CA ALA A 131 11.98 -4.95 -2.88
C ALA A 131 11.92 -6.43 -3.28
N GLU A 132 11.30 -6.70 -4.43
CA GLU A 132 11.27 -8.04 -4.97
C GLU A 132 12.69 -8.35 -5.45
N VAL A 133 13.27 -9.45 -4.96
CA VAL A 133 14.61 -9.88 -5.35
C VAL A 133 14.46 -10.88 -6.50
N PRO A 134 14.78 -10.49 -7.75
CA PRO A 134 14.68 -11.40 -8.87
C PRO A 134 15.66 -12.56 -8.73
N LEU A 135 15.30 -13.71 -9.30
CA LEU A 135 16.22 -14.83 -9.40
C LEU A 135 17.43 -14.45 -10.26
N ARG A 136 18.61 -14.83 -9.78
CA ARG A 136 19.88 -14.52 -10.45
C ARG A 136 20.53 -15.74 -11.07
N SER A 137 20.17 -16.94 -10.62
CA SER A 137 20.77 -18.19 -11.07
C SER A 137 19.71 -19.19 -11.54
N MET A 138 19.97 -19.85 -12.67
CA MET A 138 19.14 -20.97 -13.17
C MET A 138 19.20 -22.20 -12.25
N CYS A 139 20.22 -22.28 -11.38
CA CYS A 139 20.34 -23.34 -10.38
C CYS A 139 19.27 -23.25 -9.29
N ASP A 140 18.75 -22.05 -9.04
CA ASP A 140 17.73 -21.80 -8.02
C ASP A 140 16.32 -22.16 -8.51
N VAL A 141 16.16 -22.40 -9.83
CA VAL A 141 14.90 -22.77 -10.47
C VAL A 141 14.78 -24.30 -10.52
N LEU A 142 13.79 -24.86 -9.84
CA LEU A 142 13.47 -26.28 -9.87
C LEU A 142 12.20 -26.52 -10.70
N VAL A 143 12.24 -27.46 -11.65
CA VAL A 143 11.03 -27.89 -12.37
C VAL A 143 10.07 -28.57 -11.37
N GLY A 144 8.79 -28.23 -11.44
CA GLY A 144 7.73 -28.59 -10.50
C GLY A 144 7.66 -27.71 -9.24
N SER A 145 8.56 -26.73 -9.09
CA SER A 145 8.47 -25.76 -7.99
C SER A 145 7.50 -24.62 -8.32
N THR A 146 6.97 -23.99 -7.28
CA THR A 146 6.18 -22.77 -7.40
C THR A 146 7.10 -21.56 -7.26
N LEU A 147 7.10 -20.68 -8.25
CA LEU A 147 7.72 -19.36 -8.20
C LEU A 147 6.63 -18.29 -8.25
N ARG A 148 7.03 -17.03 -8.17
CA ARG A 148 6.13 -15.89 -8.38
C ARG A 148 6.71 -14.98 -9.46
N VAL A 149 5.87 -14.56 -10.40
CA VAL A 149 6.22 -13.50 -11.34
C VAL A 149 6.34 -12.19 -10.58
N LEU A 150 7.32 -11.35 -10.93
CA LEU A 150 7.42 -10.01 -10.36
C LEU A 150 6.08 -9.28 -10.50
N ARG A 151 5.71 -8.51 -9.47
CA ARG A 151 4.48 -7.72 -9.47
C ARG A 151 4.61 -6.48 -10.34
N ASP A 152 5.83 -5.96 -10.45
CA ASP A 152 6.15 -4.86 -11.35
C ASP A 152 6.15 -5.36 -12.80
N THR A 153 5.04 -5.11 -13.48
CA THR A 153 4.83 -5.49 -14.86
C THR A 153 5.86 -4.88 -15.81
N VAL A 154 6.38 -3.68 -15.51
CA VAL A 154 7.42 -3.03 -16.33
C VAL A 154 8.72 -3.80 -16.19
N ALA A 155 9.12 -4.17 -14.97
CA ALA A 155 10.29 -5.01 -14.74
C ALA A 155 10.17 -6.40 -15.39
N VAL A 156 8.97 -7.00 -15.41
CA VAL A 156 8.71 -8.26 -16.14
C VAL A 156 8.96 -8.08 -17.63
N LEU A 157 8.35 -7.06 -18.24
CA LEU A 157 8.48 -6.76 -19.67
C LEU A 157 9.94 -6.49 -20.04
N GLU A 158 10.62 -5.60 -19.32
CA GLU A 158 12.04 -5.29 -19.54
C GLU A 158 12.91 -6.55 -19.41
N ALA A 159 12.67 -7.41 -18.42
CA ALA A 159 13.39 -8.65 -18.26
C ALA A 159 13.15 -9.61 -19.44
N CYS A 160 11.91 -9.76 -19.90
CA CYS A 160 11.56 -10.62 -21.04
C CYS A 160 12.17 -10.10 -22.35
N TYR A 161 12.05 -8.81 -22.66
CA TYR A 161 12.68 -8.24 -23.85
C TYR A 161 14.21 -8.38 -23.85
N ASN A 162 14.85 -8.21 -22.69
CA ASN A 162 16.31 -8.39 -22.56
C ASN A 162 16.75 -9.87 -22.72
N ALA A 163 15.83 -10.82 -22.62
CA ALA A 163 16.07 -12.24 -22.88
C ALA A 163 15.65 -12.65 -24.30
N ASP A 164 15.39 -11.68 -25.19
CA ASP A 164 14.91 -11.90 -26.56
C ASP A 164 13.59 -12.71 -26.64
N LEU A 165 12.81 -12.74 -25.55
CA LEU A 165 11.42 -13.15 -25.56
C LEU A 165 10.62 -11.94 -26.04
N GLY A 166 10.22 -11.90 -27.30
CA GLY A 166 9.67 -10.68 -27.90
C GLY A 166 8.80 -10.95 -29.11
N SER A 167 7.67 -11.62 -28.90
CA SER A 167 6.52 -11.46 -29.79
C SER A 167 5.51 -10.55 -29.11
N ILE A 168 4.85 -9.67 -29.89
CA ILE A 168 3.77 -8.79 -29.39
C ILE A 168 2.64 -9.62 -28.76
N GLU A 169 2.48 -10.87 -29.20
CA GLU A 169 1.44 -11.79 -28.72
C GLU A 169 1.67 -12.20 -27.25
N ASP A 170 2.92 -12.21 -26.78
CA ASP A 170 3.29 -12.62 -25.42
C ASP A 170 3.15 -11.50 -24.38
N GLU A 171 3.12 -10.23 -24.80
CA GLU A 171 3.02 -9.09 -23.88
C GLU A 171 1.77 -9.15 -23.01
N SER A 172 0.62 -9.46 -23.63
CA SER A 172 -0.66 -9.61 -22.93
C SER A 172 -0.57 -10.69 -21.85
N SER A 173 0.13 -11.79 -22.12
CA SER A 173 0.33 -12.89 -21.18
C SER A 173 1.21 -12.49 -20.01
N TRP A 174 2.29 -11.73 -20.25
CA TRP A 174 3.14 -11.21 -19.17
C TRP A 174 2.41 -10.19 -18.29
N HIS A 175 1.63 -9.31 -18.90
CA HIS A 175 0.75 -8.39 -18.17
C HIS A 175 -0.23 -9.15 -17.27
N ALA A 176 -0.88 -10.19 -17.79
CA ALA A 176 -1.84 -11.00 -17.05
C ALA A 176 -1.20 -11.90 -15.97
N ALA A 177 0.11 -12.18 -16.08
CA ALA A 177 0.85 -13.04 -15.17
C ALA A 177 1.54 -12.28 -14.02
N ALA A 178 1.75 -10.97 -14.14
CA ALA A 178 2.46 -10.17 -13.13
C ALA A 178 1.90 -10.40 -11.71
N GLY A 179 2.79 -10.70 -10.78
CA GLY A 179 2.46 -10.97 -9.38
C GLY A 179 1.81 -12.33 -9.07
N LYS A 180 1.45 -13.14 -10.07
CA LYS A 180 0.85 -14.46 -9.88
C LYS A 180 1.89 -15.50 -9.44
N ALA A 181 1.43 -16.47 -8.67
CA ALA A 181 2.19 -17.69 -8.41
C ALA A 181 2.10 -18.60 -9.64
N VAL A 182 3.22 -19.20 -10.02
CA VAL A 182 3.36 -19.97 -11.25
C VAL A 182 4.10 -21.27 -10.97
N GLU A 183 3.74 -22.33 -11.69
CA GLU A 183 4.44 -23.61 -11.61
C GLU A 183 5.49 -23.70 -12.71
N VAL A 184 6.73 -24.02 -12.35
CA VAL A 184 7.81 -24.18 -13.32
C VAL A 184 7.65 -25.52 -14.03
N ILE A 185 7.39 -25.50 -15.33
CA ILE A 185 7.25 -26.73 -16.13
C ILE A 185 8.50 -27.04 -16.96
N GLY A 186 9.27 -26.01 -17.31
CA GLY A 186 10.48 -26.13 -18.11
C GLY A 186 11.46 -24.99 -17.86
N LYS A 187 12.69 -25.13 -18.33
CA LYS A 187 13.67 -24.04 -18.34
C LYS A 187 14.71 -24.25 -19.43
N ASP A 188 15.14 -23.16 -20.06
CA ASP A 188 16.26 -23.16 -21.00
C ASP A 188 17.45 -22.37 -20.40
N PRO A 189 18.53 -23.06 -19.99
CA PRO A 189 19.72 -22.40 -19.47
C PRO A 189 20.48 -21.54 -20.49
N LYS A 190 20.25 -21.74 -21.79
CA LYS A 190 21.00 -21.08 -22.87
C LYS A 190 20.61 -19.61 -23.01
N ASP A 191 19.31 -19.32 -23.01
CA ASP A 191 18.75 -17.96 -23.07
C ASP A 191 18.25 -17.46 -21.70
N ARG A 192 18.37 -18.31 -20.67
CA ARG A 192 17.98 -18.01 -19.28
C ARG A 192 16.48 -17.75 -19.16
N THR A 193 15.69 -18.53 -19.88
CA THR A 193 14.23 -18.46 -19.85
C THR A 193 13.64 -19.64 -19.08
N VAL A 194 12.46 -19.44 -18.52
CA VAL A 194 11.75 -20.43 -17.70
C VAL A 194 10.32 -20.52 -18.21
N GLU A 195 9.91 -21.74 -18.54
CA GLU A 195 8.53 -22.02 -18.95
C GLU A 195 7.70 -22.27 -17.70
N CYS A 196 6.63 -21.51 -17.56
CA CYS A 196 5.79 -21.53 -16.38
C CYS A 196 4.32 -21.72 -16.75
N HIS A 197 3.62 -22.56 -16.00
CA HIS A 197 2.17 -22.61 -16.03
C HIS A 197 1.59 -21.53 -15.12
N VAL A 198 0.82 -20.62 -15.70
CA VAL A 198 0.18 -19.49 -15.03
C VAL A 198 -1.32 -19.72 -14.96
N PRO A 199 -1.93 -19.74 -13.76
CA PRO A 199 -3.37 -19.89 -13.62
C PRO A 199 -4.15 -18.85 -14.43
N ASP A 200 -5.12 -19.34 -15.20
CA ASP A 200 -6.03 -18.60 -16.10
C ASP A 200 -5.36 -17.91 -17.31
N VAL A 201 -4.05 -18.06 -17.49
CA VAL A 201 -3.31 -17.50 -18.66
C VAL A 201 -2.80 -18.63 -19.55
N GLY A 202 -2.29 -19.72 -18.96
CA GLY A 202 -1.71 -20.85 -19.68
C GLY A 202 -0.20 -20.94 -19.50
N ASP A 203 0.47 -21.57 -20.45
CA ASP A 203 1.92 -21.80 -20.41
C ASP A 203 2.63 -20.60 -21.05
N VAL A 204 3.53 -19.97 -20.29
CA VAL A 204 4.20 -18.73 -20.67
C VAL A 204 5.68 -18.82 -20.35
N TRP A 205 6.51 -18.39 -21.30
CA TRP A 205 7.95 -18.25 -21.08
C TRP A 205 8.26 -16.89 -20.45
N PHE A 206 9.05 -16.93 -19.37
CA PHE A 206 9.55 -15.75 -18.67
C PHE A 206 11.07 -15.73 -18.69
N ALA A 207 11.67 -14.55 -18.75
CA ALA A 207 13.07 -14.40 -18.39
C ALA A 207 13.26 -14.77 -16.92
N LEU A 208 14.41 -15.36 -16.57
CA LEU A 208 14.76 -15.67 -15.17
C LEU A 208 14.61 -14.46 -14.25
N ALA A 209 14.98 -13.28 -14.74
CA ALA A 209 14.90 -12.02 -13.99
C ALA A 209 13.46 -11.49 -13.81
N ALA A 210 12.46 -12.08 -14.45
CA ALA A 210 11.05 -11.77 -14.24
C ALA A 210 10.41 -12.61 -13.11
N LEU A 211 11.19 -13.51 -12.49
CA LEU A 211 10.71 -14.44 -11.46
C LEU A 211 11.40 -14.21 -10.12
N ARG A 212 10.71 -14.58 -9.04
CA ARG A 212 11.24 -14.65 -7.68
C ARG A 212 10.75 -15.91 -6.96
N ALA A 213 11.49 -16.29 -5.92
CA ALA A 213 11.06 -17.32 -4.97
C ALA A 213 9.90 -16.83 -4.08
#